data_AF-A0A6G3X186-F1
#
_entry.id   AF-A0A6G3X186-F1
#
_cell.length_a   1.000
_cell.length_b   1.000
_cell.length_c   1.000
_cell.angle_alpha   90.00
_cell.angle_beta   90.00
_cell.angle_gamma   90.00
#
_symmetry.space_group_name_H-M   'P 1'
#
loop_
_entity.id
_entity.type
_entity.pdbx_description
1 polymer ?
#
loop_
_entity_poly.entity_id
_entity_poly.type
_entity_poly.pdbx_seq_one_letter_code
_entity_poly.pdbx_strand_id
1 'polypeptide(L)' 'GPASAADSAAAGGYVALGDSYSSGVGAGSYLSDSGDCRRSTKAYPYLWQAANSPASFDFVACSGATTSS' A
#
# COMPACT_ATOMS: atom_id res chain seq x y z
N GLY A 1 5.83 35.78 -19.93
CA GLY A 1 4.77 34.82 -20.30
C GLY A 1 4.19 34.24 -19.03
N PRO A 2 2.91 33.82 -18.99
CA PRO A 2 2.38 33.19 -17.79
C PRO A 2 3.09 31.84 -17.58
N ALA A 3 3.49 31.56 -16.35
CA ALA A 3 3.97 30.25 -15.95
C ALA A 3 2.79 29.27 -15.98
N SER A 4 2.95 28.13 -16.67
CA SER A 4 2.00 27.03 -16.55
C SER A 4 2.09 26.49 -15.12
N ALA A 5 1.02 26.62 -14.34
CA ALA A 5 0.89 25.84 -13.12
C ALA A 5 0.96 24.36 -13.52
N ALA A 6 1.85 23.60 -12.90
CA ALA A 6 1.79 22.15 -13.01
C ALA A 6 0.43 21.73 -12.44
N ASP A 7 -0.39 21.07 -13.25
CA ASP A 7 -1.57 20.39 -12.78
C ASP A 7 -1.11 19.52 -11.60
N SER A 8 -1.62 19.79 -10.41
CA SER A 8 -1.35 18.93 -9.25
C SER A 8 -2.03 17.62 -9.59
N ALA A 9 -1.30 16.69 -10.22
CA ALA A 9 -1.83 15.40 -10.66
C ALA A 9 -2.70 14.86 -9.52
N ALA A 10 -4.01 14.75 -9.78
CA ALA A 10 -4.93 14.27 -8.77
C ALA A 10 -4.32 13.00 -8.17
N ALA A 11 -4.10 12.99 -6.86
CA ALA A 11 -3.36 11.92 -6.21
C ALA A 11 -4.00 10.59 -6.61
N GLY A 12 -3.31 9.79 -7.42
CA GLY A 12 -3.90 8.56 -7.95
C GLY A 12 -4.27 7.60 -6.82
N GLY A 13 -5.15 6.65 -7.11
CA GLY A 13 -5.36 5.51 -6.22
C GLY A 13 -4.09 4.66 -6.13
N TYR A 14 -3.79 4.12 -4.95
CA TYR A 14 -2.66 3.24 -4.72
C TYR A 14 -3.12 1.84 -4.29
N VAL A 15 -2.85 0.85 -5.14
CA VAL A 15 -3.14 -0.56 -4.84
C VAL A 15 -1.85 -1.28 -4.52
N ALA A 16 -1.76 -1.81 -3.31
CA ALA A 16 -0.61 -2.55 -2.81
C ALA A 16 -0.85 -4.06 -2.90
N LEU A 17 -0.33 -4.67 -3.96
CA LEU A 17 -0.32 -6.11 -4.24
C LEU A 17 1.01 -6.73 -3.81
N GLY A 18 1.02 -8.05 -3.59
CA GLY A 18 2.24 -8.82 -3.38
C GLY A 18 2.14 -9.88 -2.30
N ASP A 19 3.26 -10.53 -2.04
CA ASP A 19 3.40 -11.58 -1.04
C ASP A 19 3.77 -11.02 0.36
N SER A 20 4.35 -11.87 1.22
CA SER A 20 4.75 -11.56 2.60
C SER A 20 5.71 -10.36 2.71
N TYR A 21 6.53 -10.12 1.70
CA TYR A 21 7.45 -8.97 1.66
C TYR A 21 6.69 -7.64 1.55
N SER A 22 5.57 -7.64 0.82
CA SER A 22 4.72 -6.46 0.68
C SER A 22 3.69 -6.36 1.80
N SER A 23 3.20 -7.48 2.34
CA SER A 23 2.28 -7.47 3.47
C SER A 23 2.97 -7.08 4.79
N GLY A 24 4.29 -7.23 4.89
CA GLY A 24 5.06 -6.81 6.06
C GLY A 24 5.16 -7.87 7.15
N VAL A 25 5.19 -9.15 6.77
CA VAL A 25 5.49 -10.25 7.70
C VAL A 25 6.84 -9.98 8.36
N GLY A 26 6.87 -10.07 9.70
CA GLY A 26 8.05 -9.77 10.52
C GLY A 26 8.06 -8.36 11.08
N ALA A 27 7.25 -7.43 10.56
CA ALA A 27 7.19 -6.05 11.07
C ALA A 27 6.27 -5.89 12.31
N GLY A 28 5.45 -6.90 12.63
CA GLY A 28 4.45 -6.84 13.70
C GLY A 28 3.30 -5.87 13.36
N SER A 29 2.51 -5.45 14.35
CA SER A 29 1.40 -4.47 14.14
C SER A 29 0.46 -4.87 13.00
N TYR A 30 0.08 -6.15 12.96
CA TYR A 30 -0.78 -6.68 11.90
C TYR A 30 -2.21 -6.16 12.06
N LEU A 31 -2.82 -5.80 10.93
CA LEU A 31 -4.23 -5.41 10.87
C LEU A 31 -5.10 -6.61 11.24
N SER A 32 -6.09 -6.37 12.10
CA SER A 32 -6.96 -7.44 12.63
C SER A 32 -7.81 -8.12 11.55
N ASP A 33 -8.12 -7.41 10.47
CA ASP A 33 -8.87 -7.90 9.31
C ASP A 33 -7.99 -8.66 8.30
N SER A 34 -6.67 -8.68 8.50
CA SER A 34 -5.74 -9.29 7.55
C SER A 34 -5.58 -10.79 7.70
N GLY A 35 -6.00 -11.37 8.84
CA GLY A 35 -5.90 -12.80 9.10
C GLY A 35 -4.52 -13.38 8.73
N ASP A 36 -4.51 -14.44 7.94
CA ASP A 36 -3.28 -15.11 7.49
C ASP A 36 -2.47 -14.29 6.47
N CYS A 37 -3.06 -13.27 5.84
CA CYS A 37 -2.32 -12.38 4.95
C CYS A 37 -1.28 -11.54 5.69
N ARG A 38 -1.43 -11.36 7.01
CA ARG A 38 -0.48 -10.69 7.90
C ARG A 38 -0.07 -9.30 7.39
N ARG A 39 -1.05 -8.49 6.99
CA ARG A 39 -0.82 -7.11 6.55
C ARG A 39 -0.46 -6.25 7.75
N SER A 40 0.70 -5.61 7.72
CA SER A 40 1.24 -4.80 8.81
C SER A 40 1.04 -3.31 8.54
N THR A 41 0.71 -2.54 9.57
CA THR A 41 0.76 -1.06 9.51
C THR A 41 2.18 -0.50 9.41
N LYS A 42 3.19 -1.36 9.52
CA LYS A 42 4.61 -1.04 9.32
C LYS A 42 5.14 -1.56 7.99
N ALA A 43 4.28 -2.12 7.14
CA ALA A 43 4.65 -2.50 5.79
C ALA A 43 4.95 -1.26 4.94
N TYR A 44 5.88 -1.39 3.99
CA TYR A 44 6.24 -0.28 3.11
C TYR A 44 5.04 0.39 2.40
N PRO A 45 4.00 -0.34 1.93
CA PRO A 45 2.88 0.30 1.24
C PRO A 45 2.02 1.14 2.19
N TYR A 46 1.87 0.67 3.43
CA TYR A 46 1.12 1.38 4.46
C TYR A 46 1.84 2.67 4.86
N LEU A 47 3.17 2.60 5.06
CA LEU A 47 3.99 3.77 5.36
C LEU A 47 4.00 4.77 4.20
N TRP A 48 4.04 4.27 2.96
CA TRP A 48 3.99 5.11 1.77
C TRP A 48 2.65 5.85 1.66
N GLN A 49 1.51 5.18 1.88
CA GLN A 49 0.21 5.86 1.80
C GLN A 49 0.07 6.94 2.88
N ALA A 50 0.63 6.71 4.07
CA ALA A 50 0.56 7.66 5.17
C ALA A 50 1.40 8.92 4.88
N ALA A 51 2.53 8.76 4.17
CA ALA A 51 3.39 9.86 3.78
C ALA A 51 2.90 10.63 2.53
N ASN A 52 2.19 9.97 1.62
CA ASN A 52 1.86 10.52 0.30
C ASN A 52 0.38 10.83 0.09
N SER A 53 -0.52 10.36 0.96
CA SER A 53 -1.96 10.62 0.90
C SER A 53 -2.57 10.43 -0.51
N PRO A 54 -2.49 9.22 -1.11
CA PRO A 54 -3.16 8.92 -2.37
C PRO A 54 -4.68 9.13 -2.23
N ALA A 55 -5.41 9.39 -3.33
CA ALA A 55 -6.86 9.60 -3.25
C ALA A 55 -7.62 8.34 -2.77
N SER A 56 -7.05 7.16 -2.99
CA SER A 56 -7.52 5.89 -2.42
C SER A 56 -6.34 4.97 -2.12
N PHE A 57 -6.53 4.05 -1.17
CA PHE A 57 -5.54 3.03 -0.86
C PHE A 57 -6.19 1.67 -0.65
N ASP A 58 -5.76 0.69 -1.43
CA ASP A 58 -6.20 -0.71 -1.32
C ASP A 58 -5.01 -1.59 -0.96
N PHE A 59 -5.03 -2.19 0.23
CA PHE A 59 -3.96 -3.06 0.69
C PHE A 59 -4.37 -4.53 0.57
N VAL A 60 -3.97 -5.15 -0.53
CA VAL A 60 -4.37 -6.52 -0.92
C VAL A 60 -3.21 -7.50 -0.92
N ALA A 61 -2.03 -7.12 -0.42
CA ALA A 61 -0.91 -8.03 -0.23
C ALA A 61 -1.26 -9.14 0.77
N CYS A 62 -0.75 -10.34 0.52
CA CYS A 62 -1.04 -11.52 1.34
C CYS A 62 0.19 -12.40 1.51
N SER A 63 0.49 -12.78 2.76
CA SER A 63 1.55 -13.75 3.05
C SER A 63 1.35 -15.04 2.27
N GLY A 64 2.35 -15.44 1.48
CA GLY A 64 2.29 -16.65 0.65
C GLY A 64 1.54 -16.49 -0.67
N ALA A 65 1.15 -15.28 -1.07
CA ALA A 65 0.59 -15.04 -2.40
C ALA A 65 1.60 -15.48 -3.48
N THR A 66 1.10 -16.17 -4.50
CA THR A 66 1.86 -16.51 -5.71
C THR A 66 1.38 -15.65 -6.88
N THR A 67 2.10 -15.68 -8.00
CA THR A 67 1.66 -14.99 -9.23
C THR A 67 0.44 -15.65 -9.87
N SER A 68 0.10 -16.87 -9.45
CA SER A 68 -1.10 -17.60 -9.87
C SER A 68 -2.23 -17.32 -8.89
N SER A 69 -3.42 -17.13 -9.45
CA SER A 69 -4.70 -16.91 -8.74
C SER A 69 -5.39 -18.21 -8.38
#